data_AF-A0A6M0J5V4-F1
#
_entry.id   AF-A0A6M0J5V4-F1
#
_cell.length_a   1.000
_cell.length_b   1.000
_cell.length_c   1.000
_cell.angle_alpha   90.00
_cell.angle_beta   90.00
_cell.angle_gamma   90.00
#
_symmetry.space_group_name_H-M   'P 1'
#
loop_
_entity.id
_entity.type
_entity.pdbx_description
1 polymer ?
#
loop_
_entity_poly.entity_id
_entity_poly.type
_entity_poly.pdbx_seq_one_letter_code
_entity_poly.pdbx_strand_id
1 'polypeptide(L)'
;MKKFLRYLGLGLLSTFLTSTPGLAAERISFFYPPFGEFSLSVDSLETFAKVGKIDQDFSFYASRATPQQLAQLRDLLQQRFNITPTLVSQVTYSPIGEEVVQQLGKLLLTESRQNGFYAIRASLILAAADREGLTVVNLLRKFPSNTMRVNFTEGLRIVDDLSQLLKKKDEVVASLQKEAIAQAANSTVDFSKQADLRSPGKFRWQKKSLELNDVSRSRRLPVDIYLPTTQNSESTDQNSPSPPFPLIVISHGLASDRSTFVYLAEHLASYGFAVAVLEHPGSNAKRFQQYFAGLASPPEPEEFINRPLDIKYLLDELQRLEKSDPTLHRKLNFQQVGAIGQSFGGYTVLTLAGAKINFEQLRQDCNTNYSSFNLSLLLQCEASKLPQKNYELKDDRIKAIMAINPIDSLVLGEGGVSQIKMPVMLVAGSQDIFAPPVFEQIRPFTWLSDPNKYLALIENATHFSAIAEPTPENDILPVPPALLGPDRDAVYSYLNALSVAFMETHLLNRPEYRSYLQPSYATFLSKEPLNLSILQSLSVAQFNQIWSASIPQSTKLPNPQPTPR
;
A
#
# COMPACT_ATOMS: atom_id res chain seq x y z
N MET A 1 -68.68 7.80 8.89
CA MET A 1 -67.36 8.47 8.92
C MET A 1 -66.80 8.75 10.31
N LYS A 2 -67.56 9.27 11.30
CA LYS A 2 -67.00 9.61 12.64
C LYS A 2 -66.49 8.44 13.49
N LYS A 3 -67.00 7.21 13.32
CA LYS A 3 -66.45 6.01 14.00
C LYS A 3 -65.17 5.49 13.33
N PHE A 4 -65.03 5.62 12.01
CA PHE A 4 -63.87 5.14 11.26
C PHE A 4 -62.60 5.97 11.53
N LEU A 5 -62.76 7.30 11.72
CA LEU A 5 -61.65 8.19 12.10
C LEU A 5 -61.09 7.94 13.51
N ARG A 6 -61.92 7.44 14.45
CA ARG A 6 -61.47 7.11 15.82
C ARG A 6 -60.59 5.86 15.87
N TYR A 7 -60.78 4.91 14.97
CA TYR A 7 -59.92 3.71 14.87
C TYR A 7 -58.63 3.98 14.09
N LEU A 8 -58.64 4.90 13.12
CA LEU A 8 -57.43 5.34 12.43
C LEU A 8 -56.44 6.07 13.36
N GLY A 9 -56.95 6.86 14.32
CA GLY A 9 -56.14 7.54 15.33
C GLY A 9 -55.50 6.61 16.38
N LEU A 10 -56.13 5.47 16.69
CA LEU A 10 -55.58 4.46 17.60
C LEU A 10 -54.59 3.50 16.92
N GLY A 11 -54.76 3.25 15.62
CA GLY A 11 -53.81 2.46 14.81
C GLY A 11 -52.47 3.16 14.58
N LEU A 12 -52.46 4.50 14.49
CA LEU A 12 -51.21 5.27 14.39
C LEU A 12 -50.50 5.47 15.74
N LEU A 13 -51.23 5.53 16.87
CA LEU A 13 -50.60 5.60 18.20
C LEU A 13 -49.99 4.27 18.65
N SER A 14 -50.54 3.13 18.21
CA SER A 14 -50.01 1.80 18.55
C SER A 14 -48.72 1.46 17.79
N THR A 15 -48.47 2.06 16.62
CA THR A 15 -47.19 1.94 15.92
C THR A 15 -46.06 2.79 16.51
N PHE A 16 -46.36 3.79 17.35
CA PHE A 16 -45.34 4.57 18.07
C PHE A 16 -45.02 4.01 19.48
N LEU A 17 -45.78 3.04 19.98
CA LEU A 17 -45.61 2.47 21.33
C LEU A 17 -45.01 1.06 21.35
N THR A 18 -44.73 0.47 20.18
CA THR A 18 -43.91 -0.74 20.04
C THR A 18 -42.64 -0.45 19.27
N SER A 19 -41.90 0.60 19.65
CA SER A 19 -40.45 0.54 19.44
C SER A 19 -39.93 -0.50 20.43
N THR A 20 -39.89 -1.76 20.01
CA THR A 20 -39.03 -2.73 20.70
C THR A 20 -37.66 -2.06 20.79
N PRO A 21 -37.06 -1.90 21.99
CA PRO A 21 -35.71 -1.36 22.09
C PRO A 21 -34.85 -2.10 21.08
N GLY A 22 -34.16 -1.36 20.21
CA GLY A 22 -33.34 -1.97 19.17
C GLY A 22 -32.43 -3.01 19.83
N LEU A 23 -32.41 -4.23 19.28
CA LEU A 23 -31.57 -5.31 19.78
C LEU A 23 -30.12 -4.79 19.84
N ALA A 24 -29.57 -4.71 21.04
CA ALA A 24 -28.22 -4.28 21.34
C ALA A 24 -27.48 -5.43 21.99
N ALA A 25 -26.16 -5.55 21.82
CA ALA A 25 -25.42 -6.52 22.61
C ALA A 25 -25.44 -6.08 24.08
N GLU A 26 -26.04 -6.91 24.91
CA GLU A 26 -25.98 -6.81 26.37
C GLU A 26 -24.78 -7.57 26.92
N ARG A 27 -24.30 -8.59 26.19
CA ARG A 27 -23.17 -9.42 26.57
C ARG A 27 -22.21 -9.71 25.42
N ILE A 28 -20.94 -9.87 25.75
CA ILE A 28 -19.92 -10.53 24.91
C ILE A 28 -19.71 -11.93 25.48
N SER A 29 -19.68 -12.96 24.64
CA SER A 29 -19.38 -14.32 25.10
C SER A 29 -18.35 -15.02 24.23
N PHE A 30 -17.61 -15.98 24.79
CA PHE A 30 -16.70 -16.84 24.06
C PHE A 30 -16.68 -18.23 24.70
N PHE A 31 -16.44 -19.26 23.88
CA PHE A 31 -16.35 -20.64 24.35
C PHE A 31 -14.89 -21.06 24.44
N TYR A 32 -14.46 -21.52 25.62
CA TYR A 32 -13.10 -21.99 25.86
C TYR A 32 -13.12 -23.48 26.23
N PRO A 33 -12.88 -24.41 25.29
CA PRO A 33 -12.90 -25.83 25.59
C PRO A 33 -11.74 -26.26 26.52
N PRO A 34 -11.95 -27.22 27.45
CA PRO A 34 -13.21 -27.85 27.85
C PRO A 34 -14.00 -27.05 28.94
N PHE A 35 -13.56 -25.84 29.28
CA PHE A 35 -14.01 -25.06 30.43
C PHE A 35 -15.37 -24.35 30.27
N GLY A 36 -15.96 -24.36 29.07
CA GLY A 36 -17.33 -23.89 28.83
C GLY A 36 -17.44 -22.49 28.25
N GLU A 37 -18.62 -21.89 28.39
CA GLU A 37 -18.92 -20.55 27.89
C GLU A 37 -18.64 -19.48 28.96
N PHE A 38 -17.83 -18.50 28.58
CA PHE A 38 -17.53 -17.31 29.37
C PHE A 38 -18.30 -16.14 28.78
N SER A 39 -18.78 -15.24 29.63
CA SER A 39 -19.44 -14.02 29.18
C SER A 39 -19.18 -12.82 30.09
N LEU A 40 -19.21 -11.64 29.51
CA LEU A 40 -19.03 -10.35 30.17
C LEU A 40 -20.11 -9.39 29.69
N SER A 41 -20.78 -8.68 30.60
CA SER A 41 -21.77 -7.68 30.20
C SER A 41 -21.11 -6.45 29.57
N VAL A 42 -21.81 -5.85 28.61
CA VAL A 42 -21.42 -4.55 28.03
C VAL A 42 -21.53 -3.44 29.07
N ASP A 43 -22.46 -3.53 30.02
CA ASP A 43 -22.61 -2.61 31.15
C ASP A 43 -21.34 -2.54 32.02
N SER A 44 -20.72 -3.70 32.31
CA SER A 44 -19.48 -3.77 33.09
C SER A 44 -18.30 -3.17 32.33
N LEU A 45 -18.19 -3.43 31.02
CA LEU A 45 -17.17 -2.81 30.16
C LEU A 45 -17.35 -1.30 30.08
N GLU A 46 -18.58 -0.82 29.95
CA GLU A 46 -18.91 0.60 29.92
C GLU A 46 -18.62 1.29 31.27
N THR A 47 -18.95 0.62 32.39
CA THR A 47 -18.63 1.09 33.75
C THR A 47 -17.12 1.20 33.96
N PHE A 48 -16.37 0.20 33.50
CA PHE A 48 -14.91 0.21 33.54
C PHE A 48 -14.34 1.32 32.64
N ALA A 49 -14.86 1.49 31.42
CA ALA A 49 -14.45 2.55 30.52
C ALA A 49 -14.69 3.94 31.13
N LYS A 50 -15.92 4.24 31.57
CA LYS A 50 -16.29 5.58 32.06
C LYS A 50 -15.68 5.90 33.43
N VAL A 51 -15.78 4.97 34.39
CA VAL A 51 -15.48 5.25 35.81
C VAL A 51 -14.22 4.52 36.30
N GLY A 52 -13.74 3.51 35.58
CA GLY A 52 -12.57 2.70 36.01
C GLY A 52 -12.91 1.66 37.08
N LYS A 53 -14.19 1.48 37.39
CA LYS A 53 -14.65 0.52 38.40
C LYS A 53 -14.66 -0.88 37.79
N ILE A 54 -13.95 -1.80 38.44
CA ILE A 54 -14.05 -3.24 38.18
C ILE A 54 -15.17 -3.77 39.08
N ASP A 55 -16.29 -4.14 38.49
CA ASP A 55 -17.41 -4.75 39.20
C ASP A 55 -17.26 -6.27 39.31
N GLN A 56 -18.28 -6.93 39.86
CA GLN A 56 -18.23 -8.37 40.12
C GLN A 56 -18.18 -9.19 38.82
N ASP A 57 -18.89 -8.79 37.77
CA ASP A 57 -18.92 -9.47 36.46
C ASP A 57 -17.57 -9.34 35.73
N PHE A 58 -16.91 -8.17 35.83
CA PHE A 58 -15.60 -7.96 35.21
C PHE A 58 -14.40 -8.46 36.05
N SER A 59 -14.57 -8.61 37.36
CA SER A 59 -13.49 -8.99 38.31
C SER A 59 -12.73 -10.26 37.91
N PHE A 60 -13.44 -11.27 37.42
CA PHE A 60 -12.86 -12.53 36.96
C PHE A 60 -11.87 -12.30 35.80
N TYR A 61 -12.24 -11.50 34.82
CA TYR A 61 -11.38 -11.21 33.67
C TYR A 61 -10.24 -10.26 34.06
N ALA A 62 -10.57 -9.21 34.81
CA ALA A 62 -9.60 -8.18 35.18
C ALA A 62 -8.44 -8.73 36.04
N SER A 63 -8.72 -9.69 36.94
CA SER A 63 -7.70 -10.35 37.77
C SER A 63 -6.64 -11.15 36.98
N ARG A 64 -6.88 -11.40 35.69
CA ARG A 64 -5.96 -12.13 34.79
C ARG A 64 -5.14 -11.22 33.89
N ALA A 65 -5.34 -9.90 33.97
CA ALA A 65 -4.61 -8.90 33.21
C ALA A 65 -3.66 -8.12 34.13
N THR A 66 -2.53 -7.66 33.58
CA THR A 66 -1.63 -6.76 34.30
C THR A 66 -2.24 -5.36 34.42
N PRO A 67 -1.80 -4.53 35.38
CA PRO A 67 -2.26 -3.14 35.48
C PRO A 67 -2.07 -2.35 34.17
N GLN A 68 -0.98 -2.60 33.45
CA GLN A 68 -0.71 -1.97 32.15
C GLN A 68 -1.71 -2.43 31.08
N GLN A 69 -2.04 -3.72 31.02
CA GLN A 69 -3.04 -4.24 30.08
C GLN A 69 -4.43 -3.69 30.38
N LEU A 70 -4.80 -3.57 31.66
CA LEU A 70 -6.07 -2.95 32.06
C LEU A 70 -6.14 -1.47 31.69
N ALA A 71 -5.03 -0.73 31.85
CA ALA A 71 -4.95 0.66 31.39
C ALA A 71 -5.12 0.77 29.87
N GLN A 72 -4.38 -0.04 29.10
CA GLN A 72 -4.50 -0.08 27.63
C GLN A 72 -5.91 -0.45 27.16
N LEU A 73 -6.54 -1.44 27.81
CA LEU A 73 -7.93 -1.82 27.52
C LEU A 73 -8.87 -0.64 27.80
N ARG A 74 -8.70 0.05 28.93
CA ARG A 74 -9.53 1.21 29.26
C ARG A 74 -9.36 2.33 28.24
N ASP A 75 -8.13 2.62 27.84
CA ASP A 75 -7.82 3.62 26.82
C ASP A 75 -8.49 3.26 25.48
N LEU A 76 -8.40 2.00 25.06
CA LEU A 76 -9.07 1.50 23.84
C LEU A 76 -10.59 1.62 23.91
N LEU A 77 -11.20 1.29 25.06
CA LEU A 77 -12.65 1.40 25.25
C LEU A 77 -13.13 2.85 25.24
N GLN A 78 -12.29 3.80 25.67
CA GLN A 78 -12.55 5.24 25.66
C GLN A 78 -12.22 5.91 24.32
N GLN A 79 -11.42 5.26 23.47
CA GLN A 79 -10.98 5.83 22.21
C GLN A 79 -12.18 6.10 21.29
N ARG A 80 -12.34 7.37 20.93
CA ARG A 80 -13.35 7.82 19.97
C ARG A 80 -12.73 8.01 18.61
N PHE A 81 -13.23 7.28 17.63
CA PHE A 81 -12.87 7.44 16.22
C PHE A 81 -13.80 8.47 15.58
N ASN A 82 -13.24 9.62 15.17
CA ASN A 82 -13.99 10.67 14.52
C ASN A 82 -14.15 10.38 13.03
N ILE A 83 -15.10 9.52 12.69
CA ILE A 83 -15.38 9.11 11.31
C ILE A 83 -16.86 9.29 10.99
N THR A 84 -17.17 9.74 9.78
CA THR A 84 -18.56 10.00 9.37
C THR A 84 -19.27 8.67 9.04
N PRO A 85 -20.60 8.59 9.22
CA PRO A 85 -21.37 7.42 8.81
C PRO A 85 -21.21 7.11 7.32
N THR A 86 -21.11 8.15 6.49
CA THR A 86 -20.88 8.04 5.05
C THR A 86 -19.55 7.36 4.76
N LEU A 87 -18.45 7.78 5.41
CA LEU A 87 -17.15 7.14 5.26
C LEU A 87 -17.21 5.67 5.67
N VAL A 88 -17.80 5.35 6.82
CA VAL A 88 -17.95 3.96 7.29
C VAL A 88 -18.76 3.13 6.31
N SER A 89 -19.86 3.69 5.80
CA SER A 89 -20.67 3.04 4.77
C SER A 89 -19.83 2.78 3.51
N GLN A 90 -19.16 3.80 2.97
CA GLN A 90 -18.35 3.65 1.74
C GLN A 90 -17.21 2.64 1.92
N VAL A 91 -16.55 2.61 3.07
CA VAL A 91 -15.52 1.59 3.35
C VAL A 91 -16.15 0.20 3.41
N THR A 92 -17.17 0.00 4.25
CA THR A 92 -17.75 -1.34 4.51
C THR A 92 -18.54 -1.93 3.33
N TYR A 93 -18.98 -1.11 2.37
CA TYR A 93 -19.63 -1.54 1.12
C TYR A 93 -18.67 -1.59 -0.08
N SER A 94 -17.42 -1.14 0.07
CA SER A 94 -16.41 -1.35 -0.98
C SER A 94 -16.10 -2.84 -1.14
N PRO A 95 -15.65 -3.32 -2.31
CA PRO A 95 -15.27 -4.72 -2.49
C PRO A 95 -14.23 -5.21 -1.46
N ILE A 96 -13.19 -4.40 -1.21
CA ILE A 96 -12.15 -4.70 -0.22
C ILE A 96 -12.74 -4.71 1.20
N GLY A 97 -13.55 -3.72 1.55
CA GLY A 97 -14.14 -3.62 2.88
C GLY A 97 -15.19 -4.70 3.16
N GLU A 98 -15.92 -5.15 2.14
CA GLU A 98 -16.84 -6.29 2.25
C GLU A 98 -16.07 -7.56 2.66
N GLU A 99 -14.96 -7.87 1.99
CA GLU A 99 -14.11 -9.00 2.36
C GLU A 99 -13.55 -8.86 3.77
N VAL A 100 -13.03 -7.69 4.14
CA VAL A 100 -12.51 -7.45 5.50
C VAL A 100 -13.58 -7.66 6.57
N VAL A 101 -14.79 -7.10 6.38
CA VAL A 101 -15.89 -7.27 7.34
C VAL A 101 -16.39 -8.72 7.35
N GLN A 102 -16.35 -9.42 6.22
CA GLN A 102 -16.73 -10.83 6.13
C GLN A 102 -15.77 -11.72 6.93
N GLN A 103 -14.47 -11.44 6.87
CA GLN A 103 -13.45 -12.12 7.69
C GLN A 103 -13.62 -11.79 9.18
N LEU A 104 -13.84 -10.51 9.52
CA LEU A 104 -14.17 -10.12 10.90
C LEU A 104 -15.43 -10.83 11.41
N GLY A 105 -16.41 -11.06 10.54
CA GLY A 105 -17.62 -11.81 10.85
C GLY A 105 -17.40 -13.29 11.14
N LYS A 106 -16.26 -13.89 10.76
CA LYS A 106 -15.88 -15.25 11.21
C LYS A 106 -15.41 -15.27 12.67
N LEU A 107 -14.86 -14.15 13.13
CA LEU A 107 -14.40 -13.95 14.50
C LEU A 107 -15.51 -13.45 15.42
N LEU A 108 -16.30 -12.47 14.97
CA LEU A 108 -17.40 -11.86 15.72
C LEU A 108 -18.71 -12.40 15.16
N LEU A 109 -19.33 -13.32 15.88
CA LEU A 109 -20.54 -14.03 15.50
C LEU A 109 -21.78 -13.42 16.18
N THR A 110 -22.94 -13.64 15.57
CA THR A 110 -24.24 -13.36 16.21
C THR A 110 -24.54 -14.37 17.34
N GLU A 111 -25.60 -14.13 18.11
CA GLU A 111 -26.04 -15.05 19.17
C GLU A 111 -26.34 -16.47 18.63
N SER A 112 -26.87 -16.56 17.40
CA SER A 112 -27.13 -17.80 16.67
C SER A 112 -25.88 -18.45 16.05
N ARG A 113 -24.68 -17.95 16.38
CA ARG A 113 -23.37 -18.42 15.87
C ARG A 113 -23.21 -18.27 14.35
N GLN A 114 -23.97 -17.37 13.74
CA GLN A 114 -23.79 -17.03 12.32
C GLN A 114 -22.67 -16.00 12.17
N ASN A 115 -22.10 -15.94 10.97
CA ASN A 115 -21.11 -14.92 10.62
C ASN A 115 -21.68 -13.52 10.89
N GLY A 116 -20.97 -12.70 11.66
CA GLY A 116 -21.46 -11.39 12.09
C GLY A 116 -21.32 -10.28 11.06
N PHE A 117 -20.97 -10.57 9.81
CA PHE A 117 -20.80 -9.58 8.74
C PHE A 117 -21.86 -8.46 8.73
N TYR A 118 -23.13 -8.82 8.60
CA TYR A 118 -24.23 -7.83 8.59
C TYR A 118 -24.34 -7.09 9.93
N ALA A 119 -24.09 -7.78 11.04
CA ALA A 119 -24.17 -7.21 12.38
C ALA A 119 -23.05 -6.19 12.65
N ILE A 120 -21.82 -6.50 12.25
CA ILE A 120 -20.64 -5.63 12.33
C ILE A 120 -20.83 -4.42 11.42
N ARG A 121 -21.24 -4.63 10.16
CA ARG A 121 -21.49 -3.54 9.22
C ARG A 121 -22.54 -2.57 9.78
N ALA A 122 -23.68 -3.10 10.24
CA ALA A 122 -24.74 -2.29 10.82
C ALA A 122 -24.26 -1.53 12.07
N SER A 123 -23.56 -2.20 12.98
CA SER A 123 -23.10 -1.59 14.23
C SER A 123 -22.06 -0.49 14.00
N LEU A 124 -21.13 -0.67 13.06
CA LEU A 124 -20.17 0.35 12.66
C LEU A 124 -20.86 1.61 12.14
N ILE A 125 -21.82 1.45 11.22
CA ILE A 125 -22.57 2.58 10.61
C ILE A 125 -23.41 3.30 11.67
N LEU A 126 -24.15 2.54 12.49
CA LEU A 126 -25.02 3.08 13.53
C LEU A 126 -24.22 3.76 14.65
N ALA A 127 -23.06 3.22 15.03
CA ALA A 127 -22.21 3.82 16.05
C ALA A 127 -21.55 5.12 15.54
N ALA A 128 -21.12 5.16 14.27
CA ALA A 128 -20.62 6.38 13.65
C ALA A 128 -21.70 7.47 13.52
N ALA A 129 -22.98 7.08 13.37
CA ALA A 129 -24.12 8.00 13.29
C ALA A 129 -24.62 8.48 14.67
N ASP A 130 -24.19 7.81 15.74
CA ASP A 130 -24.58 8.16 17.09
C ASP A 130 -23.81 9.38 17.61
N ARG A 131 -24.39 10.10 18.57
CA ARG A 131 -23.76 11.27 19.20
C ARG A 131 -22.49 10.92 19.97
N GLU A 132 -22.42 9.71 20.52
CA GLU A 132 -21.22 9.18 21.19
C GLU A 132 -20.08 8.93 20.20
N GLY A 133 -20.39 8.81 18.90
CA GLY A 133 -19.45 8.47 17.84
C GLY A 133 -18.99 7.01 17.91
N LEU A 134 -18.06 6.64 17.04
CA LEU A 134 -17.56 5.27 17.01
C LEU A 134 -16.57 5.04 18.18
N THR A 135 -17.01 4.26 19.16
CA THR A 135 -16.20 3.69 20.24
C THR A 135 -16.45 2.18 20.30
N VAL A 136 -15.58 1.40 20.95
CA VAL A 136 -15.80 -0.05 21.12
C VAL A 136 -17.10 -0.30 21.88
N VAL A 137 -17.37 0.45 22.95
CA VAL A 137 -18.59 0.30 23.76
C VAL A 137 -19.83 0.62 22.92
N ASN A 138 -19.84 1.73 22.20
CA ASN A 138 -20.98 2.10 21.37
C ASN A 138 -21.20 1.12 20.21
N LEU A 139 -20.12 0.60 19.60
CA LEU A 139 -20.22 -0.48 18.60
C LEU A 139 -20.94 -1.70 19.16
N LEU A 140 -20.60 -2.14 20.37
CA LEU A 140 -21.29 -3.25 21.04
C LEU A 140 -22.78 -2.93 21.28
N ARG A 141 -23.09 -1.71 21.74
CA ARG A 141 -24.47 -1.25 21.94
C ARG A 141 -25.28 -1.14 20.64
N LYS A 142 -24.63 -1.00 19.48
CA LYS A 142 -25.29 -1.00 18.17
C LYS A 142 -25.25 -2.35 17.46
N PHE A 143 -24.67 -3.38 18.09
CA PHE A 143 -24.61 -4.72 17.51
C PHE A 143 -26.00 -5.39 17.57
N PRO A 144 -26.60 -5.77 16.43
CA PRO A 144 -28.01 -6.19 16.35
C PRO A 144 -28.24 -7.64 16.82
N SER A 145 -27.82 -7.96 18.04
CA SER A 145 -27.93 -9.27 18.68
C SER A 145 -27.73 -9.12 20.18
N ASN A 146 -28.50 -9.83 21.02
CA ASN A 146 -28.41 -9.72 22.50
C ASN A 146 -27.02 -10.12 23.02
N THR A 147 -26.41 -11.13 22.40
CA THR A 147 -25.04 -11.55 22.69
C THR A 147 -24.19 -11.45 21.43
N MET A 148 -23.02 -10.81 21.52
CA MET A 148 -21.96 -10.90 20.52
C MET A 148 -21.03 -12.05 20.91
N ARG A 149 -20.93 -13.08 20.07
CA ARG A 149 -20.10 -14.27 20.33
C ARG A 149 -18.74 -14.10 19.67
N VAL A 150 -17.65 -14.25 20.41
CA VAL A 150 -16.30 -14.31 19.85
C VAL A 150 -15.94 -15.78 19.59
N ASN A 151 -15.63 -16.08 18.33
CA ASN A 151 -15.14 -17.37 17.90
C ASN A 151 -13.69 -17.55 18.38
N PHE A 152 -13.52 -18.04 19.60
CA PHE A 152 -12.22 -18.17 20.24
C PHE A 152 -11.24 -19.06 19.47
N THR A 153 -11.71 -20.19 18.92
CA THR A 153 -10.87 -21.10 18.13
C THR A 153 -10.33 -20.42 16.87
N GLU A 154 -11.20 -19.68 16.16
CA GLU A 154 -10.77 -18.90 15.00
C GLU A 154 -9.83 -17.76 15.38
N GLY A 155 -10.09 -17.08 16.50
CA GLY A 155 -9.19 -16.06 17.04
C GLY A 155 -7.79 -16.60 17.33
N LEU A 156 -7.68 -17.76 17.97
CA LEU A 156 -6.39 -18.42 18.21
C LEU A 156 -5.69 -18.79 16.90
N ARG A 157 -6.43 -19.31 15.91
CA ARG A 157 -5.88 -19.66 14.59
C ARG A 157 -5.30 -18.43 13.89
N ILE A 158 -6.04 -17.32 13.85
CA ILE A 158 -5.59 -16.07 13.23
C ILE A 158 -4.32 -15.54 13.92
N VAL A 159 -4.27 -15.57 15.25
CA VAL A 159 -3.09 -15.13 16.01
C VAL A 159 -1.87 -16.02 15.72
N ASP A 160 -2.05 -17.33 15.67
CA ASP A 160 -0.97 -18.27 15.35
C ASP A 160 -0.46 -18.07 13.91
N ASP A 161 -1.37 -18.02 12.93
CA ASP A 161 -1.04 -17.81 11.52
C ASP A 161 -0.28 -16.48 11.31
N LEU A 162 -0.74 -15.38 11.93
CA LEU A 162 -0.07 -14.07 11.84
C LEU A 162 1.29 -14.09 12.53
N SER A 163 1.39 -14.71 13.71
CA SER A 163 2.67 -14.80 14.44
C SER A 163 3.71 -15.58 13.65
N GLN A 164 3.31 -16.69 13.04
CA GLN A 164 4.19 -17.48 12.17
C GLN A 164 4.59 -16.69 10.93
N LEU A 165 3.66 -15.96 10.31
CA LEU A 165 3.94 -15.14 9.13
C LEU A 165 4.95 -14.02 9.44
N LEU A 166 4.75 -13.29 10.55
CA LEU A 166 5.65 -12.22 10.99
C LEU A 166 7.04 -12.78 11.32
N LYS A 167 7.11 -13.87 12.09
CA LYS A 167 8.38 -14.54 12.36
C LYS A 167 9.08 -14.94 11.07
N LYS A 168 8.35 -15.47 10.09
CA LYS A 168 8.94 -15.93 8.84
C LYS A 168 9.44 -14.78 7.96
N LYS A 169 8.69 -13.67 7.94
CA LYS A 169 9.15 -12.42 7.34
C LYS A 169 10.49 -12.00 7.93
N ASP A 170 10.61 -11.98 9.26
CA ASP A 170 11.83 -11.55 9.94
C ASP A 170 13.01 -12.48 9.63
N GLU A 171 12.79 -13.80 9.57
CA GLU A 171 13.80 -14.77 9.15
C GLU A 171 14.30 -14.53 7.72
N VAL A 172 13.38 -14.27 6.78
CA VAL A 172 13.73 -13.97 5.39
C VAL A 172 14.54 -12.67 5.32
N VAL A 173 14.06 -11.59 5.93
CA VAL A 173 14.73 -10.28 5.94
C VAL A 173 16.12 -10.41 6.54
N ALA A 174 16.27 -11.06 7.70
CA ALA A 174 17.55 -11.25 8.36
C ALA A 174 18.53 -12.07 7.50
N SER A 175 18.05 -13.11 6.81
CA SER A 175 18.88 -13.92 5.91
C SER A 175 19.42 -13.09 4.74
N LEU A 176 18.57 -12.27 4.11
CA LEU A 176 18.96 -11.42 2.98
C LEU A 176 19.92 -10.30 3.42
N GLN A 177 19.69 -9.69 4.58
CA GLN A 177 20.60 -8.69 5.15
C GLN A 177 21.97 -9.30 5.44
N LYS A 178 22.01 -10.49 6.04
CA LYS A 178 23.27 -11.21 6.32
C LYS A 178 24.05 -11.47 5.03
N GLU A 179 23.37 -11.87 3.96
CA GLU A 179 24.00 -12.07 2.65
C GLU A 179 24.55 -10.76 2.08
N ALA A 180 23.76 -9.68 2.12
CA ALA A 180 24.19 -8.36 1.64
C ALA A 180 25.42 -7.83 2.41
N ILE A 181 25.45 -7.98 3.74
CA ILE A 181 26.59 -7.60 4.58
C ILE A 181 27.83 -8.44 4.25
N ALA A 182 27.66 -9.76 4.05
CA ALA A 182 28.77 -10.63 3.66
C ALA A 182 29.36 -10.24 2.29
N GLN A 183 28.52 -9.84 1.33
CA GLN A 183 28.97 -9.33 0.03
C GLN A 183 29.65 -7.96 0.17
N ALA A 184 29.12 -7.08 1.03
CA ALA A 184 29.69 -5.76 1.29
C ALA A 184 31.11 -5.83 1.89
N ALA A 185 31.38 -6.81 2.76
CA ALA A 185 32.67 -6.99 3.43
C ALA A 185 33.85 -7.24 2.48
N ASN A 186 33.58 -7.67 1.24
CA ASN A 186 34.60 -7.92 0.23
C ASN A 186 34.90 -6.68 -0.65
N SER A 187 34.17 -5.57 -0.45
CA SER A 187 34.35 -4.36 -1.25
C SER A 187 35.55 -3.54 -0.77
N THR A 188 36.31 -2.99 -1.72
CA THR A 188 37.45 -2.10 -1.45
C THR A 188 37.14 -0.63 -1.77
N VAL A 189 35.89 -0.30 -2.06
CA VAL A 189 35.47 1.05 -2.46
C VAL A 189 35.35 1.96 -1.24
N ASP A 190 36.07 3.08 -1.26
CA ASP A 190 35.99 4.12 -0.24
C ASP A 190 35.02 5.23 -0.67
N PHE A 191 33.75 5.09 -0.28
CA PHE A 191 32.69 6.05 -0.63
C PHE A 191 32.88 7.42 0.01
N SER A 192 33.69 7.56 1.07
CA SER A 192 33.98 8.86 1.68
C SER A 192 34.81 9.77 0.77
N LYS A 193 35.48 9.19 -0.24
CA LYS A 193 36.25 9.89 -1.27
C LYS A 193 35.48 10.07 -2.58
N GLN A 194 34.26 9.55 -2.66
CA GLN A 194 33.38 9.69 -3.82
C GLN A 194 32.35 10.80 -3.59
N ALA A 195 31.64 11.19 -4.64
CA ALA A 195 30.57 12.18 -4.52
C ALA A 195 29.40 11.60 -3.71
N ASP A 196 28.91 12.35 -2.73
CA ASP A 196 27.76 11.93 -1.95
C ASP A 196 26.45 12.16 -2.72
N LEU A 197 25.89 11.09 -3.28
CA LEU A 197 24.65 11.15 -4.07
C LEU A 197 23.39 11.48 -3.26
N ARG A 198 23.49 11.57 -1.93
CA ARG A 198 22.41 12.06 -1.08
C ARG A 198 22.24 13.58 -1.17
N SER A 199 23.32 14.29 -1.50
CA SER A 199 23.32 15.75 -1.62
C SER A 199 22.73 16.18 -2.96
N PRO A 200 22.03 17.33 -3.05
CA PRO A 200 21.54 17.83 -4.33
C PRO A 200 22.66 17.99 -5.36
N GLY A 201 22.33 17.74 -6.62
CA GLY A 201 23.25 17.90 -7.75
C GLY A 201 23.50 19.37 -8.12
N LYS A 202 24.25 19.58 -9.21
CA LYS A 202 24.75 20.91 -9.60
C LYS A 202 23.73 21.74 -10.40
N PHE A 203 22.68 21.12 -10.94
CA PHE A 203 21.70 21.83 -11.77
C PHE A 203 20.69 22.58 -10.90
N ARG A 204 20.41 23.82 -11.27
CA ARG A 204 19.15 24.47 -10.88
C ARG A 204 18.04 24.00 -11.81
N TRP A 205 16.82 23.99 -11.34
CA TRP A 205 15.65 23.56 -12.11
C TRP A 205 14.47 24.51 -11.94
N GLN A 206 13.48 24.38 -12.83
CA GLN A 206 12.21 25.10 -12.79
C GLN A 206 11.04 24.11 -12.85
N LYS A 207 9.98 24.39 -12.10
CA LYS A 207 8.73 23.63 -12.16
C LYS A 207 7.76 24.27 -13.15
N LYS A 208 7.17 23.46 -14.03
CA LYS A 208 6.06 23.81 -14.91
C LYS A 208 4.90 22.84 -14.69
N SER A 209 3.72 23.35 -14.34
CA SER A 209 2.50 22.53 -14.22
C SER A 209 1.69 22.58 -15.50
N LEU A 210 1.18 21.43 -15.93
CA LEU A 210 0.31 21.25 -17.09
C LEU A 210 -0.97 20.51 -16.69
N GLU A 211 -2.02 20.69 -17.48
CA GLU A 211 -3.21 19.83 -17.46
C GLU A 211 -3.36 19.21 -18.85
N LEU A 212 -3.14 17.90 -18.97
CA LEU A 212 -3.23 17.18 -20.23
C LEU A 212 -4.62 16.55 -20.35
N ASN A 213 -5.28 16.76 -21.49
CA ASN A 213 -6.66 16.32 -21.71
C ASN A 213 -6.70 15.16 -22.71
N ASP A 214 -6.78 13.92 -22.23
CA ASP A 214 -7.06 12.75 -23.05
C ASP A 214 -8.55 12.65 -23.33
N VAL A 215 -8.97 13.30 -24.42
CA VAL A 215 -10.36 13.32 -24.87
C VAL A 215 -10.87 11.91 -25.20
N SER A 216 -10.00 11.03 -25.72
CA SER A 216 -10.39 9.69 -26.16
C SER A 216 -10.80 8.78 -25.00
N ARG A 217 -10.13 8.95 -23.84
CA ARG A 217 -10.43 8.21 -22.61
C ARG A 217 -11.22 9.03 -21.59
N SER A 218 -11.57 10.27 -21.91
CA SER A 218 -12.24 11.23 -21.00
C SER A 218 -11.48 11.43 -19.68
N ARG A 219 -10.15 11.58 -19.78
CA ARG A 219 -9.27 11.75 -18.61
C ARG A 219 -8.55 13.09 -18.67
N ARG A 220 -8.49 13.77 -17.52
CA ARG A 220 -7.65 14.95 -17.31
C ARG A 220 -6.50 14.57 -16.40
N LEU A 221 -5.28 14.82 -16.85
CA LEU A 221 -4.05 14.44 -16.16
C LEU A 221 -3.34 15.72 -15.71
N PRO A 222 -3.45 16.10 -14.43
CA PRO A 222 -2.55 17.06 -13.82
C PRO A 222 -1.11 16.54 -13.86
N VAL A 223 -0.18 17.35 -14.34
CA VAL A 223 1.23 16.99 -14.48
C VAL A 223 2.10 18.13 -13.98
N ASP A 224 3.14 17.80 -13.23
CA ASP A 224 4.22 18.72 -12.87
C ASP A 224 5.52 18.28 -13.56
N ILE A 225 6.18 19.20 -14.24
CA ILE A 225 7.47 18.96 -14.91
C ILE A 225 8.55 19.77 -14.21
N TYR A 226 9.59 19.10 -13.74
CA TYR A 226 10.80 19.68 -13.18
C TYR A 226 11.88 19.65 -14.25
N LEU A 227 12.29 20.82 -14.73
CA LEU A 227 13.21 20.99 -15.86
C LEU A 227 14.54 21.59 -15.40
N PRO A 228 15.67 20.91 -15.63
CA PRO A 228 16.99 21.48 -15.39
C PRO A 228 17.24 22.72 -16.26
N THR A 229 17.99 23.67 -15.73
CA THR A 229 18.36 24.94 -16.39
C THR A 229 19.86 25.00 -16.65
N THR A 230 20.26 25.58 -17.79
CA THR A 230 21.66 25.69 -18.21
C THR A 230 22.34 26.99 -17.73
N GLN A 231 21.60 27.91 -17.12
CA GLN A 231 22.03 29.30 -16.91
C GLN A 231 23.21 29.49 -15.93
N ASN A 232 23.61 28.49 -15.15
CA ASN A 232 24.79 28.54 -14.27
C ASN A 232 25.59 27.23 -14.26
N SER A 233 25.45 26.38 -15.29
CA SER A 233 26.31 25.21 -15.40
C SER A 233 27.68 25.65 -15.90
N GLU A 234 28.51 26.22 -15.02
CA GLU A 234 29.97 26.31 -15.22
C GLU A 234 30.63 24.92 -15.13
N SER A 235 29.92 23.88 -15.59
CA SER A 235 30.44 22.54 -15.68
C SER A 235 31.42 22.50 -16.86
N THR A 236 32.70 22.65 -16.56
CA THR A 236 33.81 22.24 -17.44
C THR A 236 33.87 20.72 -17.63
N ASP A 237 33.01 19.97 -16.93
CA ASP A 237 32.85 18.53 -17.06
C ASP A 237 32.08 18.20 -18.35
N GLN A 238 32.81 17.68 -19.35
CA GLN A 238 32.26 17.28 -20.66
C GLN A 238 31.21 16.17 -20.55
N ASN A 239 31.14 15.48 -19.40
CA ASN A 239 30.17 14.43 -19.16
C ASN A 239 28.85 14.92 -18.56
N SER A 240 28.68 16.20 -18.20
CA SER A 240 27.42 16.68 -17.61
C SER A 240 26.24 16.66 -18.61
N PRO A 241 25.02 16.25 -18.20
CA PRO A 241 23.85 16.26 -19.07
C PRO A 241 23.60 17.65 -19.67
N SER A 242 23.39 17.70 -20.99
CA SER A 242 22.99 18.91 -21.72
C SER A 242 21.61 18.68 -22.36
N PRO A 243 20.81 19.74 -22.59
CA PRO A 243 19.53 19.56 -23.27
C PRO A 243 19.76 18.96 -24.68
N PRO A 244 18.94 17.98 -25.13
CA PRO A 244 17.75 17.47 -24.45
C PRO A 244 18.08 16.57 -23.25
N PHE A 245 17.45 16.86 -22.10
CA PHE A 245 17.68 16.12 -20.85
C PHE A 245 16.97 14.76 -20.86
N PRO A 246 17.57 13.70 -20.29
CA PRO A 246 16.87 12.43 -20.04
C PRO A 246 15.62 12.66 -19.20
N LEU A 247 14.55 11.91 -19.48
CA LEU A 247 13.26 12.08 -18.84
C LEU A 247 13.00 10.97 -17.81
N ILE A 248 12.52 11.33 -16.63
CA ILE A 248 12.02 10.38 -15.64
C ILE A 248 10.54 10.67 -15.41
N VAL A 249 9.70 9.63 -15.48
CA VAL A 249 8.28 9.73 -15.12
C VAL A 249 8.07 9.14 -13.73
N ILE A 250 7.31 9.82 -12.87
CA ILE A 250 6.97 9.32 -11.53
C ILE A 250 5.46 9.08 -11.40
N SER A 251 5.08 7.86 -11.00
CA SER A 251 3.69 7.43 -10.74
C SER A 251 3.44 7.21 -9.24
N HIS A 252 2.46 7.92 -8.69
CA HIS A 252 2.07 7.85 -7.27
C HIS A 252 1.38 6.52 -6.91
N GLY A 253 1.16 6.24 -5.61
CA GLY A 253 0.40 5.07 -5.15
C GLY A 253 -1.11 5.15 -5.34
N LEU A 254 -1.85 4.21 -4.77
CA LEU A 254 -3.31 4.35 -4.64
C LEU A 254 -3.64 5.49 -3.66
N ALA A 255 -4.70 6.26 -3.93
CA ALA A 255 -5.15 7.33 -3.02
C ALA A 255 -4.02 8.33 -2.70
N SER A 256 -3.25 8.69 -3.72
CA SER A 256 -2.06 9.54 -3.62
C SER A 256 -2.07 10.54 -4.79
N ASP A 257 -1.07 11.41 -4.87
CA ASP A 257 -0.97 12.43 -5.91
C ASP A 257 0.49 12.81 -6.21
N ARG A 258 0.66 13.80 -7.10
CA ARG A 258 1.95 14.30 -7.57
C ARG A 258 2.80 15.01 -6.53
N SER A 259 2.26 15.35 -5.34
CA SER A 259 3.04 15.97 -4.26
C SER A 259 3.90 14.96 -3.50
N THR A 260 3.55 13.67 -3.55
CA THR A 260 4.17 12.64 -2.70
C THR A 260 5.62 12.31 -2.99
N PHE A 261 6.10 12.62 -4.20
CA PHE A 261 7.49 12.40 -4.64
C PHE A 261 8.19 13.68 -5.06
N VAL A 262 7.75 14.83 -4.54
CA VAL A 262 8.39 16.13 -4.84
C VAL A 262 9.87 16.11 -4.47
N TYR A 263 10.23 15.63 -3.28
CA TYR A 263 11.64 15.54 -2.84
C TYR A 263 12.51 14.80 -3.85
N LEU A 264 11.99 13.69 -4.41
CA LEU A 264 12.70 12.85 -5.37
C LEU A 264 12.79 13.50 -6.74
N ALA A 265 11.70 14.15 -7.18
CA ALA A 265 11.65 14.86 -8.44
C ALA A 265 12.63 16.05 -8.46
N GLU A 266 12.68 16.81 -7.37
CA GLU A 266 13.62 17.93 -7.20
C GLU A 266 15.07 17.45 -7.14
N HIS A 267 15.32 16.35 -6.42
CA HIS A 267 16.65 15.74 -6.35
C HIS A 267 17.13 15.29 -7.73
N LEU A 268 16.35 14.49 -8.45
CA LEU A 268 16.70 14.05 -9.81
C LEU A 268 16.87 15.23 -10.79
N ALA A 269 16.03 16.26 -10.68
CA ALA A 269 16.17 17.47 -11.49
C ALA A 269 17.49 18.21 -11.21
N SER A 270 17.95 18.22 -9.95
CA SER A 270 19.25 18.79 -9.60
C SER A 270 20.45 18.01 -10.17
N TYR A 271 20.24 16.75 -10.57
CA TYR A 271 21.23 15.92 -11.28
C TYR A 271 21.15 16.01 -12.81
N GLY A 272 20.25 16.83 -13.36
CA GLY A 272 20.14 17.04 -14.81
C GLY A 272 19.16 16.09 -15.50
N PHE A 273 18.26 15.45 -14.76
CA PHE A 273 17.11 14.75 -15.33
C PHE A 273 15.91 15.69 -15.45
N ALA A 274 15.22 15.70 -16.59
CA ALA A 274 13.86 16.22 -16.61
C ALA A 274 12.96 15.22 -15.88
N VAL A 275 12.05 15.69 -15.01
CA VAL A 275 11.15 14.81 -14.27
C VAL A 275 9.71 15.22 -14.49
N ALA A 276 8.86 14.28 -14.92
CA ALA A 276 7.42 14.48 -15.05
C ALA A 276 6.67 13.64 -14.01
N VAL A 277 5.92 14.30 -13.13
CA VAL A 277 5.08 13.66 -12.11
C VAL A 277 3.62 13.88 -12.49
N LEU A 278 2.85 12.82 -12.68
CA LEU A 278 1.45 12.89 -13.09
C LEU A 278 0.50 12.38 -12.01
N GLU A 279 -0.75 12.84 -12.07
CA GLU A 279 -1.86 12.25 -11.33
C GLU A 279 -2.72 11.34 -12.20
N HIS A 280 -3.16 10.22 -11.62
CA HIS A 280 -4.08 9.27 -12.22
C HIS A 280 -5.51 9.52 -11.72
N PRO A 281 -6.41 10.16 -12.51
CA PRO A 281 -7.67 10.70 -12.00
C PRO A 281 -8.67 9.64 -11.49
N GLY A 282 -8.53 8.37 -11.87
CA GLY A 282 -9.40 7.30 -11.39
C GLY A 282 -8.98 6.69 -10.05
N SER A 283 -7.79 7.05 -9.53
CA SER A 283 -7.21 6.43 -8.33
C SER A 283 -6.37 7.39 -7.48
N ASN A 284 -6.42 8.70 -7.75
CA ASN A 284 -5.71 9.73 -6.98
C ASN A 284 -6.43 10.11 -5.68
N ALA A 285 -5.78 10.96 -4.87
CA ALA A 285 -6.30 11.41 -3.59
C ALA A 285 -7.69 12.06 -3.70
N LYS A 286 -7.88 12.93 -4.70
CA LYS A 286 -9.15 13.60 -4.96
C LYS A 286 -10.30 12.62 -5.24
N ARG A 287 -10.07 11.57 -6.03
CA ARG A 287 -11.09 10.55 -6.30
C ARG A 287 -11.50 9.82 -5.03
N PHE A 288 -10.56 9.49 -4.15
CA PHE A 288 -10.85 8.84 -2.88
C PHE A 288 -11.58 9.76 -1.89
N GLN A 289 -11.20 11.04 -1.81
CA GLN A 289 -11.95 12.03 -1.03
C GLN A 289 -13.42 12.12 -1.50
N GLN A 290 -13.65 12.19 -2.81
CA GLN A 290 -15.01 12.19 -3.37
C GLN A 290 -15.75 10.89 -3.08
N TYR A 291 -15.08 9.74 -3.21
CA TYR A 291 -15.67 8.44 -2.88
C TYR A 291 -16.12 8.37 -1.43
N PHE A 292 -15.25 8.70 -0.48
CA PHE A 292 -15.55 8.67 0.95
C PHE A 292 -16.60 9.71 1.37
N ALA A 293 -16.72 10.81 0.64
CA ALA A 293 -17.80 11.79 0.80
C ALA A 293 -19.14 11.34 0.18
N GLY A 294 -19.17 10.21 -0.54
CA GLY A 294 -20.35 9.73 -1.27
C GLY A 294 -20.65 10.52 -2.55
N LEU A 295 -19.66 11.21 -3.09
CA LEU A 295 -19.74 12.05 -4.29
C LEU A 295 -19.19 11.37 -5.55
N ALA A 296 -18.61 10.18 -5.41
CA ALA A 296 -18.10 9.37 -6.52
C ALA A 296 -18.25 7.87 -6.23
N SER A 297 -18.18 7.06 -7.28
CA SER A 297 -18.02 5.60 -7.19
C SER A 297 -16.61 5.23 -6.68
N PRO A 298 -16.38 3.99 -6.20
CA PRO A 298 -15.03 3.53 -5.88
C PRO A 298 -14.10 3.60 -7.11
N PRO A 299 -12.78 3.47 -6.92
CA PRO A 299 -11.86 3.25 -8.03
C PRO A 299 -12.25 2.00 -8.81
N GLU A 300 -12.19 2.10 -10.14
CA GLU A 300 -12.61 1.02 -11.03
C GLU A 300 -11.44 0.07 -11.37
N PRO A 301 -11.68 -1.23 -11.62
CA PRO A 301 -10.66 -2.17 -12.07
C PRO A 301 -9.84 -1.70 -13.28
N GLU A 302 -10.42 -0.87 -14.14
CA GLU A 302 -9.78 -0.29 -15.32
C GLU A 302 -8.54 0.53 -14.98
N GLU A 303 -8.33 0.95 -13.73
CA GLU A 303 -7.09 1.63 -13.33
C GLU A 303 -5.84 0.75 -13.50
N PHE A 304 -5.96 -0.59 -13.48
CA PHE A 304 -4.87 -1.50 -13.85
C PHE A 304 -4.43 -1.36 -15.33
N ILE A 305 -5.28 -0.77 -16.17
CA ILE A 305 -5.03 -0.50 -17.59
C ILE A 305 -4.81 1.00 -17.84
N ASN A 306 -5.63 1.86 -17.24
CA ASN A 306 -5.60 3.29 -17.46
C ASN A 306 -4.31 3.93 -16.96
N ARG A 307 -3.74 3.45 -15.85
CA ARG A 307 -2.54 4.09 -15.28
C ARG A 307 -1.30 3.95 -16.18
N PRO A 308 -0.98 2.77 -16.74
CA PRO A 308 0.05 2.67 -17.78
C PRO A 308 -0.29 3.52 -19.01
N LEU A 309 -1.55 3.47 -19.48
CA LEU A 309 -1.98 4.27 -20.64
C LEU A 309 -1.89 5.79 -20.40
N ASP A 310 -2.07 6.26 -19.16
CA ASP A 310 -1.88 7.67 -18.79
C ASP A 310 -0.43 8.11 -18.97
N ILE A 311 0.53 7.25 -18.63
CA ILE A 311 1.95 7.53 -18.84
C ILE A 311 2.32 7.51 -20.33
N LYS A 312 1.77 6.57 -21.10
CA LYS A 312 1.96 6.54 -22.55
C LYS A 312 1.43 7.84 -23.19
N TYR A 313 0.22 8.25 -22.79
CA TYR A 313 -0.40 9.49 -23.24
C TYR A 313 0.41 10.72 -22.83
N LEU A 314 0.89 10.78 -21.59
CA LEU A 314 1.80 11.83 -21.11
C LEU A 314 3.02 11.94 -22.03
N LEU A 315 3.71 10.84 -22.30
CA LEU A 315 4.93 10.85 -23.12
C LEU A 315 4.64 11.27 -24.57
N ASP A 316 3.54 10.81 -25.16
CA ASP A 316 3.10 11.22 -26.50
C ASP A 316 2.82 12.73 -26.56
N GLU A 317 2.13 13.25 -25.55
CA GLU A 317 1.75 14.65 -25.49
C GLU A 317 2.95 15.56 -25.19
N LEU A 318 3.88 15.14 -24.33
CA LEU A 318 5.14 15.86 -24.14
C LEU A 318 5.98 15.89 -25.43
N GLN A 319 5.99 14.81 -26.20
CA GLN A 319 6.69 14.76 -27.48
C GLN A 319 6.02 15.66 -28.54
N ARG A 320 4.69 15.82 -28.47
CA ARG A 320 3.96 16.80 -29.28
C ARG A 320 4.28 18.23 -28.84
N LEU A 321 4.26 18.50 -27.54
CA LEU A 321 4.53 19.81 -26.95
C LEU A 321 5.99 20.26 -27.17
N GLU A 322 6.97 19.35 -27.19
CA GLU A 322 8.36 19.66 -27.55
C GLU A 322 8.48 20.36 -28.92
N LYS A 323 7.55 20.08 -29.84
CA LYS A 323 7.51 20.70 -31.17
C LYS A 323 6.77 22.03 -31.22
N SER A 324 5.83 22.27 -30.30
CA SER A 324 4.91 23.41 -30.37
C SER A 324 5.05 24.43 -29.23
N ASP A 325 5.60 24.03 -28.09
CA ASP A 325 5.77 24.86 -26.89
C ASP A 325 7.24 25.34 -26.81
N PRO A 326 7.51 26.64 -27.00
CA PRO A 326 8.87 27.19 -26.96
C PRO A 326 9.62 26.92 -25.66
N THR A 327 8.91 26.70 -24.54
CA THR A 327 9.53 26.45 -23.24
C THR A 327 10.02 25.00 -23.10
N LEU A 328 9.49 24.07 -23.89
CA LEU A 328 9.86 22.64 -23.90
C LEU A 328 10.72 22.26 -25.11
N HIS A 329 10.85 23.15 -26.09
CA HIS A 329 11.58 22.89 -27.32
C HIS A 329 13.04 22.48 -27.07
N ARG A 330 13.42 21.31 -27.60
CA ARG A 330 14.73 20.66 -27.44
C ARG A 330 15.15 20.42 -25.98
N LYS A 331 14.21 20.35 -25.04
CA LYS A 331 14.50 20.15 -23.62
C LYS A 331 14.42 18.69 -23.16
N LEU A 332 13.64 17.85 -23.83
CA LEU A 332 13.33 16.48 -23.37
C LEU A 332 13.88 15.43 -24.33
N ASN A 333 14.53 14.39 -23.79
CA ASN A 333 15.04 13.25 -24.54
C ASN A 333 14.13 12.02 -24.38
N PHE A 334 13.32 11.74 -25.40
CA PHE A 334 12.40 10.59 -25.42
C PHE A 334 13.06 9.25 -25.76
N GLN A 335 14.37 9.21 -26.03
CA GLN A 335 15.13 7.97 -26.20
C GLN A 335 15.73 7.46 -24.88
N GLN A 336 15.77 8.32 -23.86
CA GLN A 336 16.29 8.04 -22.52
C GLN A 336 15.18 8.35 -21.50
N VAL A 337 14.17 7.49 -21.44
CA VAL A 337 13.09 7.60 -20.46
C VAL A 337 13.23 6.53 -19.36
N GLY A 338 13.33 6.98 -18.10
CA GLY A 338 13.19 6.14 -16.92
C GLY A 338 11.80 6.27 -16.30
N ALA A 339 11.39 5.30 -15.48
CA ALA A 339 10.15 5.42 -14.72
C ALA A 339 10.33 5.00 -13.25
N ILE A 340 9.70 5.72 -12.35
CA ILE A 340 9.66 5.42 -10.92
C ILE A 340 8.19 5.33 -10.51
N GLY A 341 7.84 4.34 -9.68
CA GLY A 341 6.48 4.24 -9.18
C GLY A 341 6.41 3.58 -7.82
N GLN A 342 5.44 3.99 -7.00
CA GLN A 342 5.23 3.43 -5.66
C GLN A 342 3.91 2.67 -5.56
N SER A 343 3.88 1.51 -4.89
CA SER A 343 2.65 0.72 -4.68
C SER A 343 1.94 0.42 -6.00
N PHE A 344 0.75 0.97 -6.22
CA PHE A 344 0.04 0.84 -7.49
C PHE A 344 0.76 1.55 -8.67
N GLY A 345 1.53 2.60 -8.39
CA GLY A 345 2.50 3.17 -9.33
C GLY A 345 3.67 2.22 -9.63
N GLY A 346 4.07 1.38 -8.67
CA GLY A 346 5.06 0.32 -8.86
C GLY A 346 4.59 -0.73 -9.86
N TYR A 347 3.35 -1.22 -9.71
CA TYR A 347 2.65 -2.01 -10.73
C TYR A 347 2.65 -1.31 -12.10
N THR A 348 2.34 -0.01 -12.10
CA THR A 348 2.23 0.80 -13.32
C THR A 348 3.56 0.81 -14.09
N VAL A 349 4.69 0.99 -13.41
CA VAL A 349 6.00 0.99 -14.09
C VAL A 349 6.47 -0.40 -14.49
N LEU A 350 6.12 -1.45 -13.73
CA LEU A 350 6.41 -2.84 -14.10
C LEU A 350 5.69 -3.25 -15.40
N THR A 351 4.43 -2.84 -15.55
CA THR A 351 3.66 -3.12 -16.78
C THR A 351 4.16 -2.30 -17.98
N LEU A 352 4.54 -1.04 -17.78
CA LEU A 352 5.23 -0.24 -18.80
C LEU A 352 6.56 -0.88 -19.26
N ALA A 353 7.26 -1.56 -18.36
CA ALA A 353 8.48 -2.33 -18.66
C ALA A 353 8.22 -3.68 -19.35
N GLY A 354 6.96 -4.06 -19.54
CA GLY A 354 6.55 -5.24 -20.30
C GLY A 354 6.00 -6.40 -19.48
N ALA A 355 5.86 -6.26 -18.15
CA ALA A 355 5.13 -7.25 -17.38
C ALA A 355 3.65 -7.27 -17.79
N LYS A 356 3.14 -8.45 -18.10
CA LYS A 356 1.74 -8.63 -18.50
C LYS A 356 0.88 -9.08 -17.34
N ILE A 357 -0.39 -8.69 -17.34
CA ILE A 357 -1.37 -9.22 -16.40
C ILE A 357 -1.57 -10.71 -16.66
N ASN A 358 -1.41 -11.54 -15.63
CA ASN A 358 -1.62 -12.97 -15.71
C ASN A 358 -3.07 -13.32 -15.33
N PHE A 359 -4.01 -13.09 -16.26
CA PHE A 359 -5.44 -13.32 -16.02
C PHE A 359 -5.79 -14.75 -15.62
N GLU A 360 -5.05 -15.74 -16.14
CA GLU A 360 -5.30 -17.14 -15.86
C GLU A 360 -5.02 -17.45 -14.39
N GLN A 361 -3.80 -17.14 -13.93
CA GLN A 361 -3.40 -17.34 -12.54
C GLN A 361 -4.23 -16.47 -11.59
N LEU A 362 -4.43 -15.20 -11.96
CA LEU A 362 -5.17 -14.24 -11.14
C LEU A 362 -6.58 -14.72 -10.81
N ARG A 363 -7.33 -15.27 -11.78
CA ARG A 363 -8.68 -15.78 -11.51
C ARG A 363 -8.67 -17.04 -10.66
N GLN A 364 -7.73 -17.96 -10.89
CA GLN A 364 -7.62 -19.18 -10.08
C GLN A 364 -7.40 -18.80 -8.62
N ASP A 365 -6.44 -17.91 -8.41
CA ASP A 365 -6.05 -17.47 -7.08
C ASP A 365 -7.19 -16.69 -6.42
N CYS A 366 -7.75 -15.65 -7.06
CA CYS A 366 -8.82 -14.83 -6.49
C CYS A 366 -10.16 -15.55 -6.29
N ASN A 367 -10.39 -16.71 -6.91
CA ASN A 367 -11.58 -17.52 -6.67
C ASN A 367 -11.46 -18.41 -5.42
N THR A 368 -10.26 -18.58 -4.89
CA THR A 368 -10.06 -19.32 -3.64
C THR A 368 -10.55 -18.46 -2.47
N ASN A 369 -11.28 -19.05 -1.51
CA ASN A 369 -11.67 -18.40 -0.26
C ASN A 369 -10.41 -17.99 0.53
N TYR A 370 -9.81 -16.85 0.18
CA TYR A 370 -8.63 -16.34 0.85
C TYR A 370 -9.02 -15.94 2.28
N SER A 371 -8.51 -16.68 3.25
CA SER A 371 -8.43 -16.23 4.64
C SER A 371 -7.15 -15.40 4.83
N SER A 372 -6.98 -14.37 4.00
CA SER A 372 -5.80 -13.50 4.05
C SER A 372 -6.22 -12.08 4.38
N PHE A 373 -5.56 -11.48 5.36
CA PHE A 373 -5.67 -10.05 5.67
C PHE A 373 -4.74 -9.19 4.79
N ASN A 374 -4.15 -9.77 3.74
CA ASN A 374 -3.26 -9.04 2.86
C ASN A 374 -4.05 -8.13 1.89
N LEU A 375 -4.07 -6.83 2.20
CA LEU A 375 -4.79 -5.82 1.43
C LEU A 375 -4.26 -5.65 0.00
N SER A 376 -2.97 -5.91 -0.26
CA SER A 376 -2.44 -5.84 -1.63
C SER A 376 -3.08 -6.88 -2.55
N LEU A 377 -3.38 -8.07 -2.03
CA LEU A 377 -4.00 -9.14 -2.82
C LEU A 377 -5.44 -8.81 -3.14
N LEU A 378 -6.19 -8.24 -2.19
CA LEU A 378 -7.57 -7.80 -2.43
C LEU A 378 -7.62 -6.74 -3.55
N LEU A 379 -6.70 -5.79 -3.53
CA LEU A 379 -6.58 -4.79 -4.60
C LEU A 379 -6.21 -5.45 -5.94
N GLN A 380 -5.23 -6.36 -5.96
CA GLN A 380 -4.84 -7.08 -7.18
C GLN A 380 -5.98 -7.92 -7.76
N CYS A 381 -6.82 -8.51 -6.92
CA CYS A 381 -7.97 -9.28 -7.35
C CYS A 381 -9.05 -8.46 -8.05
N GLU A 382 -9.09 -7.13 -7.87
CA GLU A 382 -9.97 -6.28 -8.67
C GLU A 382 -9.67 -6.40 -10.17
N ALA A 383 -8.41 -6.59 -10.55
CA ALA A 383 -8.04 -6.81 -11.96
C ALA A 383 -8.65 -8.08 -12.57
N SER A 384 -9.09 -9.06 -11.76
CA SER A 384 -9.77 -10.27 -12.26
C SER A 384 -11.12 -9.97 -12.93
N LYS A 385 -11.72 -8.81 -12.62
CA LYS A 385 -12.98 -8.30 -13.19
C LYS A 385 -12.82 -7.73 -14.60
N LEU A 386 -11.58 -7.47 -15.04
CA LEU A 386 -11.32 -6.95 -16.38
C LEU A 386 -11.59 -8.00 -17.46
N PRO A 387 -11.98 -7.57 -18.68
CA PRO A 387 -12.04 -8.46 -19.83
C PRO A 387 -10.66 -9.10 -20.08
N GLN A 388 -10.63 -10.43 -20.27
CA GLN A 388 -9.39 -11.12 -20.60
C GLN A 388 -8.98 -10.80 -22.03
N LYS A 389 -7.99 -9.92 -22.14
CA LYS A 389 -7.38 -9.47 -23.40
C LYS A 389 -5.90 -9.29 -23.16
N ASN A 390 -5.12 -9.40 -24.23
CA ASN A 390 -3.73 -8.95 -24.19
C ASN A 390 -3.73 -7.42 -24.32
N TYR A 391 -3.52 -6.72 -23.20
CA TYR A 391 -3.42 -5.27 -23.18
C TYR A 391 -1.99 -4.86 -23.54
N GLU A 392 -1.84 -4.00 -24.55
CA GLU A 392 -0.54 -3.45 -24.96
C GLU A 392 -0.13 -2.28 -24.05
N LEU A 393 0.31 -2.62 -22.84
CA LEU A 393 0.66 -1.65 -21.79
C LEU A 393 2.14 -1.22 -21.82
N LYS A 394 3.00 -2.02 -22.45
CA LYS A 394 4.43 -1.72 -22.58
C LYS A 394 4.65 -0.39 -23.31
N ASP A 395 5.66 0.38 -22.91
CA ASP A 395 6.13 1.52 -23.68
C ASP A 395 7.62 1.40 -23.99
N ASP A 396 7.97 1.32 -25.28
CA ASP A 396 9.34 1.09 -25.72
C ASP A 396 10.28 2.27 -25.43
N ARG A 397 9.78 3.45 -25.06
CA ARG A 397 10.62 4.58 -24.64
C ARG A 397 11.22 4.34 -23.25
N ILE A 398 10.55 3.57 -22.38
CA ILE A 398 11.03 3.26 -21.03
C ILE A 398 12.21 2.29 -21.11
N LYS A 399 13.34 2.67 -20.50
CA LYS A 399 14.62 1.92 -20.56
C LYS A 399 15.09 1.38 -19.21
N ALA A 400 14.62 1.94 -18.10
CA ALA A 400 14.95 1.48 -16.75
C ALA A 400 13.82 1.87 -15.78
N ILE A 401 13.54 1.01 -14.80
CA ILE A 401 12.47 1.27 -13.82
C ILE A 401 12.91 1.08 -12.37
N MET A 402 12.35 1.90 -11.48
CA MET A 402 12.42 1.72 -10.04
C MET A 402 11.01 1.59 -9.47
N ALA A 403 10.68 0.45 -8.87
CA ALA A 403 9.39 0.19 -8.26
C ALA A 403 9.53 0.13 -6.74
N ILE A 404 8.88 1.05 -6.03
CA ILE A 404 8.96 1.21 -4.58
C ILE A 404 7.73 0.58 -3.93
N ASN A 405 7.92 -0.41 -3.05
CA ASN A 405 6.84 -1.19 -2.44
C ASN A 405 5.72 -1.58 -3.44
N PRO A 406 6.04 -2.08 -4.66
CA PRO A 406 5.03 -2.40 -5.67
C PRO A 406 4.02 -3.44 -5.18
N ILE A 407 2.85 -3.45 -5.80
CA ILE A 407 1.92 -4.60 -5.77
C ILE A 407 1.99 -5.30 -7.11
N ASP A 408 2.33 -6.58 -7.17
CA ASP A 408 2.57 -7.25 -8.47
C ASP A 408 2.49 -8.77 -8.42
N SER A 409 2.62 -9.36 -7.23
CA SER A 409 2.85 -10.78 -7.04
C SER A 409 1.76 -11.68 -7.60
N LEU A 410 0.50 -11.22 -7.57
CA LEU A 410 -0.67 -11.96 -8.06
C LEU A 410 -1.09 -11.49 -9.44
N VAL A 411 -1.21 -10.18 -9.63
CA VAL A 411 -1.73 -9.59 -10.87
C VAL A 411 -0.78 -9.80 -12.05
N LEU A 412 0.54 -9.75 -11.83
CA LEU A 412 1.55 -10.06 -12.84
C LEU A 412 2.04 -11.50 -12.72
N GLY A 413 2.30 -11.95 -11.48
CA GLY A 413 2.89 -13.26 -11.21
C GLY A 413 4.24 -13.49 -11.88
N GLU A 414 4.78 -14.70 -11.74
CA GLU A 414 6.05 -15.07 -12.39
C GLU A 414 5.98 -14.94 -13.91
N GLY A 415 4.86 -15.36 -14.50
CA GLY A 415 4.62 -15.30 -15.95
C GLY A 415 4.69 -13.89 -16.53
N GLY A 416 4.22 -12.87 -15.79
CA GLY A 416 4.30 -11.47 -16.18
C GLY A 416 5.67 -10.84 -15.85
N VAL A 417 6.14 -10.97 -14.60
CA VAL A 417 7.38 -10.32 -14.14
C VAL A 417 8.61 -10.81 -14.91
N SER A 418 8.68 -12.10 -15.27
CA SER A 418 9.78 -12.67 -16.06
C SER A 418 9.90 -12.13 -17.50
N GLN A 419 8.87 -11.43 -18.00
CA GLN A 419 8.90 -10.80 -19.32
C GLN A 419 9.68 -9.48 -19.33
N ILE A 420 10.01 -8.91 -18.17
CA ILE A 420 10.78 -7.67 -18.11
C ILE A 420 12.23 -7.95 -18.54
N LYS A 421 12.70 -7.26 -19.59
CA LYS A 421 14.03 -7.39 -20.22
C LYS A 421 14.84 -6.08 -20.15
N MET A 422 14.71 -5.35 -19.05
CA MET A 422 15.43 -4.11 -18.81
C MET A 422 15.85 -4.00 -17.34
N PRO A 423 16.75 -3.08 -16.99
CA PRO A 423 17.15 -2.87 -15.60
C PRO A 423 15.97 -2.52 -14.70
N VAL A 424 15.90 -3.18 -13.54
CA VAL A 424 14.85 -3.00 -12.52
C VAL A 424 15.45 -2.85 -11.14
N MET A 425 15.05 -1.82 -10.40
CA MET A 425 15.23 -1.75 -8.95
C MET A 425 13.88 -1.92 -8.25
N LEU A 426 13.75 -2.96 -7.42
CA LEU A 426 12.65 -3.10 -6.48
C LEU A 426 13.10 -2.55 -5.13
N VAL A 427 12.31 -1.69 -4.51
CA VAL A 427 12.53 -1.20 -3.13
C VAL A 427 11.46 -1.80 -2.22
N ALA A 428 11.87 -2.29 -1.06
CA ALA A 428 10.98 -2.98 -0.12
C ALA A 428 11.19 -2.46 1.32
N GLY A 429 10.10 -2.11 2.00
CA GLY A 429 10.08 -1.84 3.43
C GLY A 429 9.81 -3.11 4.24
N SER A 430 10.68 -3.44 5.20
CA SER A 430 10.57 -4.72 5.93
C SER A 430 9.36 -4.82 6.87
N GLN A 431 8.72 -3.69 7.19
CA GLN A 431 7.50 -3.60 8.01
C GLN A 431 6.31 -3.06 7.20
N ASP A 432 6.36 -3.16 5.87
CA ASP A 432 5.20 -2.90 5.03
C ASP A 432 4.14 -3.99 5.25
N ILE A 433 2.98 -3.60 5.80
CA ILE A 433 1.84 -4.50 6.00
C ILE A 433 0.78 -4.38 4.89
N PHE A 434 0.88 -3.35 4.05
CA PHE A 434 -0.07 -3.10 2.97
C PHE A 434 0.35 -3.81 1.69
N ALA A 435 1.66 -3.85 1.41
CA ALA A 435 2.29 -4.63 0.36
C ALA A 435 3.44 -5.47 0.96
N PRO A 436 3.12 -6.58 1.66
CA PRO A 436 4.10 -7.30 2.45
C PRO A 436 5.31 -7.78 1.64
N PRO A 437 6.54 -7.50 2.11
CA PRO A 437 7.71 -7.50 1.24
C PRO A 437 8.12 -8.87 0.75
N VAL A 438 7.84 -9.92 1.53
CA VAL A 438 8.12 -11.29 1.11
C VAL A 438 7.33 -11.67 -0.12
N PHE A 439 6.06 -11.27 -0.19
CA PHE A 439 5.17 -11.62 -1.29
C PHE A 439 5.32 -10.68 -2.47
N GLU A 440 5.42 -9.38 -2.24
CA GLU A 440 5.29 -8.34 -3.28
C GLU A 440 6.62 -7.79 -3.80
N GLN A 441 7.76 -8.05 -3.15
CA GLN A 441 9.06 -7.58 -3.68
C GLN A 441 10.11 -8.67 -3.69
N ILE A 442 10.33 -9.37 -2.58
CA ILE A 442 11.40 -10.37 -2.43
C ILE A 442 11.16 -11.57 -3.35
N ARG A 443 9.94 -12.13 -3.36
CA ARG A 443 9.60 -13.24 -4.26
C ARG A 443 9.61 -12.80 -5.73
N PRO A 444 8.94 -11.70 -6.14
CA PRO A 444 9.02 -11.19 -7.52
C PRO A 444 10.42 -10.86 -8.02
N PHE A 445 11.32 -10.41 -7.13
CA PHE A 445 12.74 -10.20 -7.47
C PHE A 445 13.42 -11.46 -8.02
N THR A 446 13.00 -12.64 -7.57
CA THR A 446 13.53 -13.91 -8.07
C THR A 446 13.10 -14.23 -9.50
N TRP A 447 11.97 -13.67 -9.95
CA TRP A 447 11.39 -13.90 -11.29
C TRP A 447 11.97 -12.98 -12.36
N LEU A 448 12.59 -11.86 -11.97
CA LEU A 448 13.26 -10.96 -12.89
C LEU A 448 14.41 -11.67 -13.62
N SER A 449 14.38 -11.60 -14.95
CA SER A 449 15.34 -12.31 -15.82
C SER A 449 16.54 -11.47 -16.24
N ASP A 450 16.44 -10.14 -16.17
CA ASP A 450 17.57 -9.25 -16.48
C ASP A 450 18.64 -9.34 -15.37
N PRO A 451 19.94 -9.43 -15.71
CA PRO A 451 21.00 -9.45 -14.70
C PRO A 451 21.17 -8.10 -13.99
N ASN A 452 20.72 -6.98 -14.58
CA ASN A 452 20.75 -5.66 -13.97
C ASN A 452 19.52 -5.44 -13.08
N LYS A 453 19.37 -6.31 -12.09
CA LYS A 453 18.28 -6.25 -11.12
C LYS A 453 18.81 -5.94 -9.73
N TYR A 454 18.07 -5.14 -8.99
CA TYR A 454 18.41 -4.74 -7.63
C TYR A 454 17.20 -4.87 -6.71
N LEU A 455 17.42 -5.38 -5.52
CA LEU A 455 16.47 -5.33 -4.42
C LEU A 455 17.07 -4.47 -3.30
N ALA A 456 16.53 -3.27 -3.13
CA ALA A 456 16.84 -2.39 -2.02
C ALA A 456 15.88 -2.66 -0.86
N LEU A 457 16.34 -3.36 0.17
CA LEU A 457 15.56 -3.73 1.34
C LEU A 457 15.89 -2.78 2.50
N ILE A 458 14.87 -2.08 3.02
CA ILE A 458 15.02 -1.11 4.10
C ILE A 458 14.37 -1.68 5.36
N GLU A 459 15.19 -1.92 6.38
CA GLU A 459 14.73 -2.39 7.68
C GLU A 459 13.80 -1.37 8.34
N ASN A 460 12.77 -1.83 9.04
CA ASN A 460 11.81 -1.00 9.79
C ASN A 460 11.03 0.04 8.97
N ALA A 461 11.29 0.18 7.68
CA ALA A 461 10.48 0.97 6.77
C ALA A 461 9.12 0.31 6.53
N THR A 462 8.10 1.14 6.41
CA THR A 462 6.70 0.79 6.21
C THR A 462 6.27 1.13 4.78
N HIS A 463 4.98 0.92 4.46
CA HIS A 463 4.42 1.34 3.17
C HIS A 463 4.57 2.86 2.93
N PHE A 464 4.55 3.64 4.02
CA PHE A 464 4.51 5.09 3.99
C PHE A 464 5.90 5.72 4.08
N SER A 465 6.95 4.98 4.46
CA SER A 465 8.26 5.59 4.71
C SER A 465 8.87 6.30 3.49
N ALA A 466 8.47 5.93 2.27
CA ALA A 466 8.97 6.49 1.02
C ALA A 466 8.16 7.66 0.42
N ILE A 467 6.89 7.83 0.82
CA ILE A 467 6.07 8.95 0.33
C ILE A 467 6.39 10.21 1.16
N ALA A 468 6.12 11.42 0.68
CA ALA A 468 6.27 12.63 1.50
C ALA A 468 5.16 12.73 2.58
N GLU A 469 5.30 13.65 3.52
CA GLU A 469 4.18 13.97 4.43
C GLU A 469 3.00 14.56 3.64
N PRO A 470 1.75 14.15 3.94
CA PRO A 470 0.59 14.71 3.28
C PRO A 470 0.41 16.19 3.66
N THR A 471 -0.03 16.99 2.71
CA THR A 471 -0.59 18.32 2.97
C THR A 471 -2.05 18.18 3.43
N PRO A 472 -2.65 19.21 4.06
CA PRO A 472 -4.07 19.16 4.42
C PRO A 472 -5.02 18.89 3.25
N GLU A 473 -4.58 19.17 2.02
CA GLU A 473 -5.37 19.00 0.79
C GLU A 473 -5.38 17.55 0.30
N ASN A 474 -4.40 16.74 0.70
CA ASN A 474 -4.27 15.34 0.30
C ASN A 474 -4.18 14.34 1.46
N ASP A 475 -4.46 14.80 2.68
CA ASP A 475 -4.74 13.94 3.83
C ASP A 475 -6.16 13.35 3.70
N ILE A 476 -6.25 12.16 3.12
CA ILE A 476 -7.54 11.51 2.80
C ILE A 476 -8.09 10.78 4.03
N LEU A 477 -7.22 10.03 4.70
CA LEU A 477 -7.52 9.25 5.89
C LEU A 477 -6.35 9.39 6.86
N PRO A 478 -6.60 9.68 8.15
CA PRO A 478 -5.54 9.79 9.13
C PRO A 478 -4.83 8.44 9.26
N VAL A 479 -3.55 8.41 8.91
CA VAL A 479 -2.70 7.24 9.10
C VAL A 479 -2.24 7.23 10.56
N PRO A 480 -2.54 6.17 11.34
CA PRO A 480 -2.05 6.08 12.71
C PRO A 480 -0.53 6.21 12.78
N PRO A 481 0.04 6.95 13.75
CA PRO A 481 1.49 7.14 13.85
C PRO A 481 2.28 5.82 13.87
N ALA A 482 1.71 4.77 14.46
CA ALA A 482 2.31 3.44 14.50
C ALA A 482 2.53 2.81 13.09
N LEU A 483 1.78 3.22 12.08
CA LEU A 483 1.93 2.73 10.70
C LEU A 483 2.92 3.54 9.87
N LEU A 484 3.32 4.73 10.31
CA LEU A 484 4.30 5.57 9.60
C LEU A 484 5.71 4.97 9.70
N GLY A 485 6.02 4.33 10.82
CA GLY A 485 7.35 3.81 11.12
C GLY A 485 8.30 4.86 11.69
N PRO A 486 9.61 4.57 11.70
CA PRO A 486 10.64 5.52 12.13
C PRO A 486 10.73 6.78 11.23
N ASP A 487 11.57 7.72 11.63
CA ASP A 487 11.85 8.96 10.88
C ASP A 487 12.22 8.71 9.40
N ARG A 488 11.49 9.36 8.50
CA ARG A 488 11.47 9.08 7.05
C ARG A 488 12.63 9.72 6.30
N ASP A 489 13.33 10.68 6.91
CA ASP A 489 14.45 11.39 6.28
C ASP A 489 15.54 10.45 5.77
N ALA A 490 15.80 9.36 6.51
CA ALA A 490 16.78 8.35 6.09
C ALA A 490 16.34 7.67 4.79
N VAL A 491 15.04 7.30 4.68
CA VAL A 491 14.48 6.66 3.49
C VAL A 491 14.51 7.59 2.29
N TYR A 492 14.17 8.88 2.47
CA TYR A 492 14.30 9.87 1.39
C TYR A 492 15.74 9.99 0.91
N SER A 493 16.70 10.03 1.86
CA SER A 493 18.12 10.09 1.55
C SER A 493 18.59 8.88 0.73
N TYR A 494 18.11 7.67 1.07
CA TYR A 494 18.43 6.45 0.31
C TYR A 494 17.83 6.50 -1.08
N LEU A 495 16.56 6.86 -1.22
CA LEU A 495 15.89 6.92 -2.52
C LEU A 495 16.52 7.99 -3.42
N ASN A 496 16.92 9.12 -2.86
CA ASN A 496 17.69 10.15 -3.56
C ASN A 496 19.01 9.60 -4.12
N ALA A 497 19.82 8.96 -3.28
CA ALA A 497 21.10 8.41 -3.71
C ALA A 497 20.95 7.26 -4.72
N LEU A 498 20.07 6.30 -4.44
CA LEU A 498 19.88 5.11 -5.28
C LEU A 498 19.21 5.42 -6.61
N SER A 499 18.28 6.38 -6.66
CA SER A 499 17.64 6.79 -7.92
C SER A 499 18.63 7.43 -8.87
N VAL A 500 19.49 8.32 -8.36
CA VAL A 500 20.59 8.90 -9.15
C VAL A 500 21.54 7.80 -9.62
N ALA A 501 22.06 6.99 -8.71
CA ALA A 501 22.99 5.91 -9.05
C ALA A 501 22.42 4.96 -10.12
N PHE A 502 21.15 4.58 -9.97
CA PHE A 502 20.47 3.66 -10.86
C PHE A 502 20.23 4.26 -12.24
N MET A 503 19.69 5.48 -12.31
CA MET A 503 19.39 6.14 -13.58
C MET A 503 20.67 6.55 -14.32
N GLU A 504 21.67 7.08 -13.62
CA GLU A 504 22.99 7.38 -14.21
C GLU A 504 23.63 6.12 -14.83
N THR A 505 23.61 5.00 -14.09
CA THR A 505 24.17 3.73 -14.56
C THR A 505 23.45 3.17 -15.78
N HIS A 506 22.11 3.09 -15.72
CA HIS A 506 21.33 2.26 -16.66
C HIS A 506 20.59 3.06 -17.72
N LEU A 507 20.23 4.32 -17.45
CA LEU A 507 19.57 5.20 -18.41
C LEU A 507 20.59 5.98 -19.26
N LEU A 508 21.67 6.44 -18.62
CA LEU A 508 22.73 7.23 -19.25
C LEU A 508 24.00 6.43 -19.58
N ASN A 509 24.04 5.14 -19.21
CA ASN A 509 25.19 4.26 -19.44
C ASN A 509 26.50 4.80 -18.83
N ARG A 510 26.45 5.37 -17.63
CA ARG A 510 27.63 5.89 -16.90
C ARG A 510 28.18 4.83 -15.94
N PRO A 511 29.17 4.01 -16.34
CA PRO A 511 29.67 2.89 -15.54
C PRO A 511 30.29 3.30 -14.20
N GLU A 512 30.76 4.54 -14.07
CA GLU A 512 31.31 5.11 -12.85
C GLU A 512 30.30 5.17 -11.70
N TYR A 513 28.99 5.15 -12.00
CA TYR A 513 27.95 5.11 -10.97
C TYR A 513 27.66 3.69 -10.44
N ARG A 514 28.20 2.63 -11.07
CA ARG A 514 27.93 1.24 -10.68
C ARG A 514 28.40 0.90 -9.27
N SER A 515 29.43 1.59 -8.75
CA SER A 515 29.89 1.37 -7.37
C SER A 515 28.81 1.71 -6.35
N TYR A 516 27.97 2.70 -6.62
CA TYR A 516 26.85 3.10 -5.76
C TYR A 516 25.65 2.14 -5.80
N LEU A 517 25.70 1.08 -6.62
CA LEU A 517 24.68 0.04 -6.67
C LEU A 517 25.13 -1.27 -6.01
N GLN A 518 26.26 -1.25 -5.30
CA GLN A 518 26.82 -2.40 -4.60
C GLN A 518 26.29 -2.51 -3.16
N PRO A 519 26.27 -3.73 -2.58
CA PRO A 519 25.91 -3.93 -1.17
C PRO A 519 26.72 -3.07 -0.20
N SER A 520 28.00 -2.77 -0.50
CA SER A 520 28.85 -1.93 0.35
C SER A 520 28.40 -0.47 0.42
N TYR A 521 27.81 0.07 -0.65
CA TYR A 521 27.24 1.41 -0.61
C TYR A 521 25.99 1.45 0.28
N ALA A 522 25.18 0.40 0.24
CA ALA A 522 24.02 0.25 1.13
C ALA A 522 24.45 0.28 2.61
N THR A 523 25.51 -0.43 2.95
CA THR A 523 26.11 -0.39 4.30
C THR A 523 26.64 1.00 4.65
N PHE A 524 27.29 1.69 3.71
CA PHE A 524 27.78 3.06 3.93
C PHE A 524 26.66 4.07 4.18
N LEU A 525 25.52 3.92 3.49
CA LEU A 525 24.35 4.79 3.66
C LEU A 525 23.54 4.48 4.93
N SER A 526 23.57 3.24 5.40
CA SER A 526 22.68 2.74 6.46
C SER A 526 22.72 3.59 7.74
N LYS A 527 21.53 3.82 8.29
CA LYS A 527 21.31 4.57 9.54
C LYS A 527 20.28 3.81 10.36
N GLU A 528 20.69 3.32 11.52
CA GLU A 528 19.77 2.65 12.44
C GLU A 528 18.62 3.59 12.86
N PRO A 529 17.39 3.08 13.03
CA PRO A 529 16.97 1.67 12.88
C PRO A 529 16.57 1.27 11.45
N LEU A 530 16.85 2.11 10.45
CA LEU A 530 16.46 1.94 9.04
C LEU A 530 17.63 1.43 8.18
N ASN A 531 18.24 0.31 8.54
CA ASN A 531 19.38 -0.22 7.80
C ASN A 531 18.98 -0.58 6.36
N LEU A 532 19.84 -0.20 5.40
CA LEU A 532 19.64 -0.45 3.97
C LEU A 532 20.50 -1.63 3.53
N SER A 533 19.89 -2.55 2.79
CA SER A 533 20.59 -3.64 2.10
C SER A 533 20.28 -3.59 0.61
N ILE A 534 21.29 -3.84 -0.23
CA ILE A 534 21.12 -4.04 -1.67
C ILE A 534 21.49 -5.46 -2.00
N LEU A 535 20.61 -6.17 -2.69
CA LEU A 535 20.89 -7.46 -3.31
C LEU A 535 20.85 -7.30 -4.83
N GLN A 536 21.82 -7.91 -5.51
CA GLN A 536 21.90 -7.91 -6.98
C GLN A 536 21.44 -9.24 -7.60
N SER A 537 21.23 -10.26 -6.76
CA SER A 537 20.73 -11.56 -7.19
C SER A 537 20.03 -12.27 -6.04
N LEU A 538 19.01 -13.06 -6.38
CA LEU A 538 18.36 -14.04 -5.52
C LEU A 538 17.66 -15.04 -6.44
N SER A 539 18.04 -16.31 -6.36
CA SER A 539 17.38 -17.36 -7.14
C SER A 539 16.11 -17.86 -6.45
N VAL A 540 15.18 -18.41 -7.24
CA VAL A 540 13.99 -19.10 -6.72
C VAL A 540 14.37 -20.22 -5.74
N ALA A 541 15.45 -20.95 -6.02
CA ALA A 541 15.93 -22.02 -5.14
C ALA A 541 16.44 -21.49 -3.79
N GLN A 542 17.25 -20.44 -3.79
CA GLN A 542 17.70 -19.78 -2.56
C GLN A 542 16.53 -19.23 -1.75
N PHE A 543 15.59 -18.52 -2.41
CA PHE A 543 14.39 -18.02 -1.75
C PHE A 543 13.57 -19.15 -1.14
N ASN A 544 13.31 -20.22 -1.91
CA ASN A 544 12.55 -21.35 -1.42
C ASN A 544 13.27 -22.03 -0.25
N GLN A 545 14.59 -22.15 -0.25
CA GLN A 545 15.32 -22.70 0.89
C GLN A 545 15.11 -21.87 2.18
N ILE A 546 15.10 -20.54 2.07
CA ILE A 546 14.84 -19.64 3.19
C ILE A 546 13.37 -19.72 3.62
N TRP A 547 12.43 -19.79 2.66
CA TRP A 547 10.99 -19.77 2.88
C TRP A 547 10.40 -21.12 3.33
N SER A 548 10.79 -22.24 2.71
CA SER A 548 10.16 -23.56 2.86
C SER A 548 10.63 -24.37 4.05
N ALA A 549 11.72 -23.98 4.72
CA ALA A 549 12.26 -24.71 5.86
C ALA A 549 11.34 -24.71 7.11
N SER A 550 10.14 -24.10 7.08
CA SER A 550 9.42 -23.78 8.34
C SER A 550 7.89 -23.56 8.30
N ILE A 551 7.12 -23.95 7.27
CA ILE A 551 5.69 -23.55 7.18
C ILE A 551 4.68 -24.74 7.17
N PRO A 552 3.59 -24.70 7.98
CA PRO A 552 2.44 -25.62 7.88
C PRO A 552 1.60 -25.41 6.59
N GLN A 553 0.76 -26.40 6.24
CA GLN A 553 0.02 -26.44 4.97
C GLN A 553 -1.00 -25.29 4.75
N SER A 554 -1.46 -24.57 5.78
CA SER A 554 -2.51 -23.54 5.69
C SER A 554 -2.06 -22.19 5.10
N THR A 555 -0.75 -21.92 5.10
CA THR A 555 -0.13 -20.66 4.63
C THR A 555 0.71 -20.86 3.38
N LYS A 556 0.63 -22.03 2.75
CA LYS A 556 1.31 -22.31 1.48
C LYS A 556 0.69 -21.44 0.38
N LEU A 557 1.57 -20.70 -0.30
CA LEU A 557 1.29 -20.11 -1.61
C LEU A 557 0.72 -21.20 -2.54
N PRO A 558 -0.22 -20.86 -3.45
CA PRO A 558 -0.52 -21.75 -4.56
C PRO A 558 0.81 -22.09 -5.24
N ASN A 559 1.14 -23.38 -5.29
CA ASN A 559 2.32 -23.83 -6.02
C ASN A 559 2.18 -23.33 -7.47
N PRO A 560 3.22 -22.73 -8.06
CA PRO A 560 3.23 -22.58 -9.50
C PRO A 560 3.15 -24.00 -10.07
N GLN A 561 2.02 -24.33 -10.70
CA GLN A 561 1.97 -25.54 -11.51
C GLN A 561 3.02 -25.36 -12.61
N PRO A 562 3.89 -26.36 -12.84
CA PRO A 562 4.84 -26.28 -13.94
C PRO A 562 4.05 -26.08 -15.24
N THR A 563 4.42 -25.03 -15.98
CA THR A 563 3.91 -24.76 -17.31
C THR A 563 4.02 -26.04 -18.15
N PRO A 564 2.95 -26.51 -18.80
CA PRO A 564 3.06 -27.62 -19.74
C PRO A 564 4.07 -27.24 -20.83
N ARG A 565 5.05 -28.12 -21.07
CA ARG A 565 6.07 -27.95 -22.12
C ARG A 565 5.46 -27.90 -23.51
#